data_AF-A0A6A8UF97-F1
#
_entry.id   AF-A0A6A8UF97-F1
#
_cell.length_a   1.000
_cell.length_b   1.000
_cell.length_c   1.000
_cell.angle_alpha   90.00
_cell.angle_beta   90.00
_cell.angle_gamma   90.00
#
_symmetry.space_group_name_H-M   'P 1'
#
loop_
_entity.id
_entity.type
_entity.pdbx_description
1 polymer ?
#
loop_
_entity_poly.entity_id
_entity_poly.type
_entity_poly.pdbx_seq_one_letter_code
_entity_poly.pdbx_strand_id
1 'polypeptide(L)'
;MVNTIPSFLQDKNIKKGSENKRHTSVGGIYVFVSFDIVGSTQYKTISNDWYQITKKFYEDSIIELNKSEFVHWKSIGDEVVFYKRLVQEDLESIHELPKKVFTIMNTVRDGIFKEYPHSKMLLSLKGTMWIDNIKSLGEERDEHFQSYIIEQKQNLYENDSEGNSKIIDFLGAGIDLGFRLRSETQKNQLVVSAELVYLIIKVEQKEHLVKGLSIDKSEYKISETKTLKGIWYSRPYPVIFYRDDWGNSVFEYDEVIKEFKTDKIEEFVPRVFADLGRDKVLDEFLNIIKESQTIKKLPPTPLAFHVVLMHFSNDLKKILFYKRGDGKNNSDKYDFGCVHLKSNLELEVSLNNYYKNALGTADYDILTDSSNHPVPLSIFTYTNSSGNLINGLIFCARLNKDIEVADLSVRGYSKIEWRDVDEVIGKTDQDNKLFEGSVSNIKKARELLQGFHDGMESM
;
A
#
# COMPACT_ATOMS: atom_id res chain seq x y z
N MET A 1 -34.19 2.15 -9.24
CA MET A 1 -32.94 2.89 -9.55
C MET A 1 -31.84 2.28 -8.71
N VAL A 2 -30.95 1.52 -9.34
CA VAL A 2 -29.84 0.84 -8.65
C VAL A 2 -28.70 1.84 -8.55
N ASN A 3 -28.45 2.37 -7.35
CA ASN A 3 -27.28 3.20 -7.09
C ASN A 3 -26.04 2.31 -7.23
N THR A 4 -25.29 2.47 -8.31
CA THR A 4 -23.97 1.88 -8.50
C THR A 4 -23.00 2.48 -7.49
N ILE A 5 -22.63 1.69 -6.49
CA ILE A 5 -21.64 2.07 -5.47
C ILE A 5 -20.25 1.93 -6.10
N PRO A 6 -19.37 2.94 -6.04
CA PRO A 6 -18.00 2.81 -6.52
C PRO A 6 -17.26 1.75 -5.69
N SER A 7 -16.73 0.73 -6.36
CA SER A 7 -15.80 -0.26 -5.80
C SER A 7 -14.58 0.43 -5.18
N PHE A 8 -14.04 -0.11 -4.09
CA PHE A 8 -12.77 0.35 -3.49
C PHE A 8 -11.57 0.16 -4.44
N LEU A 9 -11.75 -0.78 -5.37
CA LEU A 9 -10.84 -1.17 -6.42
C LEU A 9 -11.38 -0.63 -7.76
N GLN A 10 -10.77 0.45 -8.28
CA GLN A 10 -11.18 1.07 -9.54
C GLN A 10 -10.18 0.78 -10.65
N ASP A 11 -10.69 0.30 -11.79
CA ASP A 11 -9.92 0.18 -13.04
C ASP A 11 -9.64 1.56 -13.62
N LYS A 12 -8.37 1.88 -13.88
CA LYS A 12 -8.01 3.07 -14.65
C LYS A 12 -7.92 2.73 -16.13
N ASN A 13 -9.00 2.93 -16.87
CA ASN A 13 -9.02 3.32 -18.30
C ASN A 13 -10.46 3.41 -18.85
N ILE A 14 -11.22 4.43 -18.45
CA ILE A 14 -12.47 4.78 -19.16
C ILE A 14 -12.12 5.78 -20.27
N LYS A 15 -11.76 5.28 -21.45
CA LYS A 15 -11.91 6.08 -22.68
C LYS A 15 -13.41 6.18 -22.94
N LYS A 16 -13.97 7.39 -22.84
CA LYS A 16 -15.36 7.69 -23.26
C LYS A 16 -15.47 7.39 -24.76
N GLY A 17 -16.11 6.27 -25.11
CA GLY A 17 -16.39 5.89 -26.48
C GLY A 17 -17.21 4.60 -26.56
N SER A 18 -18.46 4.77 -27.02
CA SER A 18 -19.54 3.80 -27.31
C SER A 18 -20.01 2.85 -26.19
N GLU A 19 -21.31 2.96 -25.92
CA GLU A 19 -22.12 2.13 -25.04
C GLU A 19 -21.98 0.64 -25.35
N ASN A 20 -21.23 -0.07 -24.51
CA ASN A 20 -21.51 -1.45 -24.15
C ASN A 20 -21.29 -1.53 -22.65
N LYS A 21 -22.26 -2.09 -21.92
CA LYS A 21 -22.24 -2.25 -20.46
C LYS A 21 -21.01 -3.05 -20.01
N ARG A 22 -19.86 -2.40 -19.85
CA ARG A 22 -18.68 -2.98 -19.21
C ARG A 22 -18.88 -2.87 -17.71
N HIS A 23 -19.29 -3.97 -17.08
CA HIS A 23 -19.16 -4.12 -15.64
C HIS A 23 -17.67 -3.98 -15.27
N THR A 24 -17.39 -3.06 -14.36
CA THR A 24 -16.12 -2.85 -13.66
C THR A 24 -15.89 -4.02 -12.69
N SER A 25 -15.51 -5.19 -13.19
CA SER A 25 -15.36 -6.38 -12.32
C SER A 25 -14.00 -6.39 -11.64
N VAL A 26 -14.06 -6.46 -10.30
CA VAL A 26 -12.90 -6.67 -9.44
C VAL A 26 -12.42 -8.14 -9.51
N GLY A 27 -13.22 -9.02 -10.08
CA GLY A 27 -12.89 -10.43 -10.31
C GLY A 27 -11.69 -10.63 -11.25
N GLY A 28 -11.02 -11.76 -11.14
CA GLY A 28 -9.84 -12.11 -11.92
C GLY A 28 -9.03 -13.22 -11.24
N ILE A 29 -7.80 -13.45 -11.72
CA ILE A 29 -6.91 -14.43 -11.11
C ILE A 29 -6.06 -13.76 -10.02
N TYR A 30 -6.05 -14.36 -8.84
CA TYR A 30 -5.32 -13.86 -7.69
C TYR A 30 -4.35 -14.91 -7.17
N VAL A 31 -3.11 -14.50 -6.90
CA VAL A 31 -2.14 -15.26 -6.12
C VAL A 31 -2.20 -14.79 -4.68
N PHE A 32 -2.29 -15.73 -3.76
CA PHE A 32 -2.34 -15.50 -2.33
C PHE A 32 -1.07 -16.04 -1.67
N VAL A 33 -0.61 -15.34 -0.65
CA VAL A 33 0.55 -15.71 0.16
C VAL A 33 0.15 -15.68 1.61
N SER A 34 0.49 -16.72 2.35
CA SER A 34 0.37 -16.78 3.80
C SER A 34 1.74 -17.04 4.41
N PHE A 35 2.09 -16.26 5.44
CA PHE A 35 3.19 -16.57 6.36
C PHE A 35 2.64 -16.82 7.75
N ASP A 36 3.27 -17.77 8.43
CA ASP A 36 2.86 -18.25 9.75
C ASP A 36 4.08 -18.44 10.67
N ILE A 37 3.96 -18.04 11.93
CA ILE A 37 5.01 -18.21 12.93
C ILE A 37 4.94 -19.64 13.52
N VAL A 38 5.90 -20.47 13.17
CA VAL A 38 6.05 -21.80 13.79
C VAL A 38 6.54 -21.62 15.22
N GLY A 39 5.94 -22.36 16.16
CA GLY A 39 6.30 -22.31 17.59
C GLY A 39 5.69 -21.14 18.37
N SER A 40 4.86 -20.30 17.73
CA SER A 40 4.27 -19.10 18.37
C SER A 40 3.51 -19.43 19.66
N THR A 41 2.71 -20.50 19.66
CA THR A 41 1.91 -20.93 20.81
C THR A 41 2.78 -21.25 22.01
N GLN A 42 3.88 -21.98 21.81
CA GLN A 42 4.81 -22.29 22.88
C GLN A 42 5.51 -21.02 23.36
N TYR A 43 5.98 -20.19 22.43
CA TYR A 43 6.69 -18.95 22.74
C TYR A 43 5.86 -17.98 23.61
N LYS A 44 4.56 -17.84 23.31
CA LYS A 44 3.61 -17.01 24.10
C LYS A 44 3.50 -17.43 25.56
N THR A 45 3.80 -18.69 25.89
CA THR A 45 3.73 -19.20 27.28
C THR A 45 5.00 -18.94 28.10
N ILE A 46 6.13 -18.70 27.42
CA ILE A 46 7.46 -18.65 28.06
C ILE A 46 8.12 -17.28 27.99
N SER A 47 7.72 -16.41 27.05
CA SER A 47 8.31 -15.09 26.87
C SER A 47 7.28 -13.99 26.88
N ASN A 48 7.59 -12.84 27.48
CA ASN A 48 6.71 -11.68 27.58
C ASN A 48 6.79 -10.73 26.37
N ASP A 49 7.80 -10.88 25.51
CA ASP A 49 8.03 -10.06 24.31
C ASP A 49 7.32 -10.58 23.05
N TRP A 50 6.52 -11.65 23.17
CA TRP A 50 5.83 -12.30 22.05
C TRP A 50 5.00 -11.32 21.21
N TYR A 51 4.42 -10.29 21.83
CA TYR A 51 3.60 -9.29 21.15
C TYR A 51 4.46 -8.33 20.31
N GLN A 52 5.70 -8.03 20.75
CA GLN A 52 6.64 -7.22 19.98
C GLN A 52 7.13 -7.99 18.75
N ILE A 53 7.46 -9.28 18.92
CA ILE A 53 7.83 -10.15 17.79
C ILE A 53 6.67 -10.29 16.81
N THR A 54 5.44 -10.46 17.30
CA THR A 54 4.25 -10.56 16.44
C THR A 54 4.02 -9.24 15.69
N LYS A 55 4.15 -8.09 16.36
CA LYS A 55 4.05 -6.77 15.73
C LYS A 55 5.10 -6.60 14.64
N LYS A 56 6.36 -6.91 14.94
CA LYS A 56 7.48 -6.87 13.98
C LYS A 56 7.22 -7.79 12.80
N PHE A 57 6.80 -9.02 13.05
CA PHE A 57 6.44 -9.99 12.01
C PHE A 57 5.38 -9.42 11.05
N TYR A 58 4.34 -8.76 11.58
CA TYR A 58 3.32 -8.11 10.77
C TYR A 58 3.89 -6.95 9.95
N GLU A 59 4.62 -6.04 10.59
CA GLU A 59 5.19 -4.86 9.94
C GLU A 59 6.19 -5.25 8.84
N ASP A 60 7.15 -6.11 9.16
CA ASP A 60 8.18 -6.57 8.22
C ASP A 60 7.56 -7.35 7.05
N SER A 61 6.58 -8.24 7.32
CA SER A 61 5.87 -8.95 6.25
C SER A 61 5.12 -7.99 5.33
N ILE A 62 4.43 -7.00 5.89
CA ILE A 62 3.69 -6.00 5.11
C ILE A 62 4.66 -5.17 4.26
N ILE A 63 5.76 -4.70 4.84
CA ILE A 63 6.76 -3.89 4.14
C ILE A 63 7.38 -4.68 2.98
N GLU A 64 7.87 -5.90 3.23
CA GLU A 64 8.58 -6.68 2.21
C GLU A 64 7.66 -7.20 1.11
N LEU A 65 6.45 -7.68 1.44
CA LEU A 65 5.51 -8.16 0.43
C LEU A 65 4.90 -7.03 -0.40
N ASN A 66 4.66 -5.85 0.19
CA ASN A 66 4.20 -4.68 -0.57
C ASN A 66 5.20 -4.24 -1.65
N LYS A 67 6.52 -4.40 -1.42
CA LYS A 67 7.55 -4.13 -2.45
C LYS A 67 7.40 -5.04 -3.68
N SER A 68 6.77 -6.20 -3.50
CA SER A 68 6.43 -7.17 -4.56
C SER A 68 4.97 -7.09 -4.99
N GLU A 69 4.31 -5.96 -4.73
CA GLU A 69 2.93 -5.65 -5.13
C GLU A 69 1.84 -6.54 -4.51
N PHE A 70 2.20 -7.34 -3.51
CA PHE A 70 1.22 -8.06 -2.71
C PHE A 70 0.55 -7.08 -1.75
N VAL A 71 -0.76 -7.22 -1.60
CA VAL A 71 -1.59 -6.41 -0.71
C VAL A 71 -1.94 -7.23 0.52
N HIS A 72 -1.75 -6.66 1.69
CA HIS A 72 -2.23 -7.26 2.94
C HIS A 72 -3.75 -7.42 2.92
N TRP A 73 -4.20 -8.65 3.17
CA TRP A 73 -5.61 -8.99 3.33
C TRP A 73 -6.01 -8.93 4.79
N LYS A 74 -5.44 -9.81 5.61
CA LYS A 74 -5.77 -9.93 7.04
C LYS A 74 -4.65 -10.61 7.81
N SER A 75 -4.62 -10.33 9.10
CA SER A 75 -3.79 -11.04 10.07
C SER A 75 -4.68 -11.87 10.98
N ILE A 76 -4.34 -13.15 11.17
CA ILE A 76 -5.12 -14.12 11.94
C ILE A 76 -4.20 -14.74 12.99
N GLY A 77 -4.17 -14.16 14.20
CA GLY A 77 -3.41 -14.71 15.32
C GLY A 77 -1.89 -14.57 15.17
N ASP A 78 -1.25 -15.56 14.57
CA ASP A 78 0.18 -15.64 14.24
C ASP A 78 0.45 -15.77 12.74
N GLU A 79 -0.60 -15.63 11.92
CA GLU A 79 -0.56 -15.69 10.47
C GLU A 79 -0.82 -14.31 9.85
N VAL A 80 -0.17 -14.03 8.72
CA VAL A 80 -0.48 -12.90 7.84
C VAL A 80 -0.77 -13.40 6.43
N VAL A 81 -1.84 -12.89 5.83
CA VAL A 81 -2.28 -13.30 4.50
C VAL A 81 -2.30 -12.09 3.56
N PHE A 82 -1.82 -12.31 2.34
CA PHE A 82 -1.67 -11.32 1.29
C PHE A 82 -2.25 -11.85 -0.03
N TYR A 83 -2.52 -10.94 -0.96
CA TYR A 83 -2.98 -11.26 -2.30
C TYR A 83 -2.39 -10.31 -3.35
N LYS A 84 -2.22 -10.81 -4.57
CA LYS A 84 -1.89 -10.04 -5.77
C LYS A 84 -2.80 -10.47 -6.91
N ARG A 85 -3.50 -9.52 -7.54
CA ARG A 85 -4.21 -9.77 -8.80
C ARG A 85 -3.17 -9.90 -9.91
N LEU A 86 -3.24 -10.97 -10.70
CA LEU A 86 -2.37 -11.15 -11.84
C LEU A 86 -2.91 -10.43 -13.08
N VAL A 87 -2.00 -9.80 -13.82
CA VAL A 87 -2.26 -9.16 -15.12
C VAL A 87 -1.30 -9.67 -16.18
N GLN A 88 -1.49 -9.26 -17.44
CA GLN A 88 -0.67 -9.71 -18.57
C GLN A 88 0.84 -9.57 -18.30
N GLU A 89 1.27 -8.47 -17.68
CA GLU A 89 2.68 -8.19 -17.38
C GLU A 89 3.27 -9.18 -16.37
N ASP A 90 2.44 -9.74 -15.48
CA ASP A 90 2.88 -10.71 -14.48
C ASP A 90 3.21 -12.07 -15.09
N LEU A 91 2.60 -12.44 -16.22
CA LEU A 91 2.85 -13.73 -16.87
C LEU A 91 4.33 -13.91 -17.21
N GLU A 92 5.03 -12.84 -17.57
CA GLU A 92 6.46 -12.90 -17.92
C GLU A 92 7.35 -13.26 -16.73
N SER A 93 6.89 -13.00 -15.50
CA SER A 93 7.67 -13.19 -14.26
C SER A 93 7.00 -14.07 -13.22
N ILE A 94 5.90 -14.75 -13.58
CA ILE A 94 5.11 -15.58 -12.66
C ILE A 94 5.94 -16.70 -12.03
N HIS A 95 6.89 -17.24 -12.79
CA HIS A 95 7.81 -18.30 -12.36
C HIS A 95 8.76 -17.85 -11.23
N GLU A 96 9.03 -16.55 -11.13
CA GLU A 96 9.87 -15.97 -10.08
C GLU A 96 9.11 -15.73 -8.78
N LEU A 97 7.77 -15.81 -8.78
CA LEU A 97 6.97 -15.52 -7.59
C LEU A 97 7.32 -16.43 -6.40
N PRO A 98 7.42 -17.78 -6.55
CA PRO A 98 7.78 -18.65 -5.43
C PRO A 98 9.15 -18.30 -4.84
N LYS A 99 10.15 -18.04 -5.70
CA LYS A 99 11.50 -17.61 -5.30
C LYS A 99 11.50 -16.32 -4.50
N LYS A 100 10.81 -15.30 -5.02
CA LYS A 100 10.66 -13.99 -4.36
C LYS A 100 9.99 -14.14 -3.00
N VAL A 101 8.88 -14.87 -2.93
CA VAL A 101 8.13 -15.08 -1.69
C VAL A 101 8.95 -15.87 -0.66
N PHE A 102 9.66 -16.92 -1.08
CA PHE A 102 10.55 -17.68 -0.20
C PHE A 102 11.69 -16.80 0.36
N THR A 103 12.30 -15.99 -0.50
CA THR A 103 13.35 -15.04 -0.10
C THR A 103 12.83 -14.00 0.91
N ILE A 104 11.64 -13.47 0.66
CA ILE A 104 10.99 -12.51 1.57
C ILE A 104 10.69 -13.16 2.92
N MET A 105 10.13 -14.37 2.94
CA MET A 105 9.86 -15.11 4.18
C MET A 105 11.14 -15.26 5.01
N ASN A 106 12.24 -15.66 4.38
CA ASN A 106 13.53 -15.80 5.05
C ASN A 106 14.09 -14.47 5.55
N THR A 107 13.93 -13.40 4.78
CA THR A 107 14.32 -12.04 5.17
C THR A 107 13.57 -11.58 6.42
N VAL A 108 12.24 -11.78 6.47
CA VAL A 108 11.40 -11.44 7.64
C VAL A 108 11.84 -12.27 8.85
N ARG A 109 12.03 -13.58 8.69
CA ARG A 109 12.50 -14.46 9.76
C ARG A 109 13.85 -14.00 10.32
N ASP A 110 14.82 -13.76 9.44
CA ASP A 110 16.18 -13.39 9.85
C ASP A 110 16.20 -12.00 10.48
N GLY A 111 15.33 -11.09 10.04
CA GLY A 111 15.08 -9.81 10.70
C GLY A 111 14.58 -9.96 12.14
N ILE A 112 13.64 -10.87 12.39
CA ILE A 112 13.17 -11.21 13.74
C ILE A 112 14.33 -11.78 14.58
N PHE A 113 15.09 -12.74 14.05
CA PHE A 113 16.19 -13.35 14.79
C PHE A 113 17.33 -12.39 15.11
N LYS A 114 17.57 -11.40 14.24
CA LYS A 114 18.58 -10.37 14.49
C LYS A 114 18.21 -9.48 15.67
N GLU A 115 16.93 -9.14 15.81
CA GLU A 115 16.42 -8.25 16.86
C GLU A 115 16.11 -9.01 18.16
N TYR A 116 15.65 -10.27 18.04
CA TYR A 116 15.31 -11.17 19.14
C TYR A 116 16.09 -12.49 19.04
N PRO A 117 17.41 -12.51 19.33
CA PRO A 117 18.25 -13.70 19.12
C PRO A 117 17.78 -14.97 19.83
N HIS A 118 17.18 -14.82 21.02
CA HIS A 118 16.63 -15.93 21.79
C HIS A 118 15.44 -16.60 21.12
N SER A 119 14.74 -15.92 20.19
CA SER A 119 13.60 -16.49 19.49
C SER A 119 14.02 -17.57 18.48
N LYS A 120 15.25 -17.54 17.97
CA LYS A 120 15.76 -18.50 16.97
C LYS A 120 15.66 -19.97 17.39
N MET A 121 15.74 -20.25 18.70
CA MET A 121 15.63 -21.61 19.22
C MET A 121 14.19 -22.16 19.17
N LEU A 122 13.19 -21.28 19.08
CA LEU A 122 11.78 -21.59 19.34
C LEU A 122 10.86 -21.22 18.19
N LEU A 123 11.20 -20.16 17.47
CA LEU A 123 10.41 -19.58 16.39
C LEU A 123 11.07 -19.86 15.05
N SER A 124 10.23 -20.07 14.05
CA SER A 124 10.62 -20.01 12.64
C SER A 124 9.41 -19.52 11.83
N LEU A 125 9.57 -19.32 10.54
CA LEU A 125 8.46 -19.00 9.64
C LEU A 125 8.22 -20.14 8.67
N LYS A 126 6.95 -20.30 8.28
CA LYS A 126 6.55 -21.18 7.19
C LYS A 126 5.61 -20.44 6.26
N GLY A 127 5.67 -20.81 4.98
CA GLY A 127 4.95 -20.12 3.92
C GLY A 127 4.00 -21.05 3.16
N THR A 128 2.93 -20.47 2.64
CA THR A 128 2.04 -21.12 1.67
C THR A 128 1.67 -20.13 0.58
N MET A 129 1.74 -20.56 -0.67
CA MET A 129 1.34 -19.75 -1.83
C MET A 129 0.36 -20.52 -2.69
N TRP A 130 -0.77 -19.90 -3.04
CA TRP A 130 -1.78 -20.52 -3.87
C TRP A 130 -2.40 -19.53 -4.85
N ILE A 131 -3.08 -20.05 -5.86
CA ILE A 131 -3.75 -19.24 -6.89
C ILE A 131 -5.19 -19.67 -7.02
N ASP A 132 -6.08 -18.72 -7.31
CA ASP A 132 -7.46 -19.03 -7.65
C ASP A 132 -8.09 -17.96 -8.55
N ASN A 133 -9.19 -18.35 -9.21
CA ASN A 133 -10.06 -17.43 -9.93
C ASN A 133 -11.14 -16.89 -9.00
N ILE A 134 -11.14 -15.58 -8.80
CA ILE A 134 -12.03 -14.89 -7.88
C ILE A 134 -13.05 -14.10 -8.69
N LYS A 135 -14.34 -14.34 -8.47
CA LYS A 135 -15.43 -13.62 -9.14
C LYS A 135 -16.01 -12.52 -8.26
N SER A 136 -16.50 -11.45 -8.86
CA SER A 136 -17.28 -10.45 -8.12
C SER A 136 -18.69 -10.97 -7.84
N LEU A 137 -19.26 -10.64 -6.67
CA LEU A 137 -20.68 -10.89 -6.41
C LEU A 137 -21.55 -10.17 -7.46
N GLY A 138 -22.31 -10.95 -8.24
CA GLY A 138 -23.16 -10.46 -9.32
C GLY A 138 -22.71 -10.82 -10.73
N GLU A 139 -21.50 -11.39 -10.89
CA GLU A 139 -21.13 -12.11 -12.11
C GLU A 139 -21.96 -13.39 -12.23
N GLU A 140 -22.25 -13.83 -13.45
CA GLU A 140 -23.01 -15.07 -13.67
C GLU A 140 -22.32 -16.24 -12.95
N ARG A 141 -23.14 -17.04 -12.24
CA ARG A 141 -22.64 -18.28 -11.64
C ARG A 141 -22.17 -19.16 -12.77
N ASP A 142 -20.89 -19.44 -12.80
CA ASP A 142 -20.38 -20.54 -13.61
C ASP A 142 -19.89 -21.62 -12.65
N GLU A 143 -20.39 -22.82 -12.92
CA GLU A 143 -20.33 -23.99 -12.05
C GLU A 143 -18.90 -24.47 -11.78
N HIS A 144 -17.94 -24.03 -12.61
CA HIS A 144 -16.53 -24.42 -12.51
C HIS A 144 -15.74 -23.62 -11.46
N PHE A 145 -16.20 -22.41 -11.10
CA PHE A 145 -15.52 -21.52 -10.15
C PHE A 145 -16.41 -21.17 -8.97
N GLN A 146 -15.87 -21.36 -7.76
CA GLN A 146 -16.63 -21.25 -6.52
C GLN A 146 -16.00 -20.27 -5.52
N SER A 147 -15.14 -19.37 -6.00
CA SER A 147 -14.49 -18.36 -5.17
C SER A 147 -14.89 -16.95 -5.57
N TYR A 148 -15.17 -16.14 -4.56
CA TYR A 148 -15.78 -14.82 -4.70
C TYR A 148 -15.07 -13.79 -3.84
N ILE A 149 -15.05 -12.56 -4.34
CA ILE A 149 -14.68 -11.38 -3.56
C ILE A 149 -15.94 -10.69 -3.04
N ILE A 150 -15.92 -10.33 -1.76
CA ILE A 150 -17.01 -9.65 -1.08
C ILE A 150 -16.49 -8.33 -0.53
N GLU A 151 -17.15 -7.24 -0.87
CA GLU A 151 -16.94 -5.94 -0.21
C GLU A 151 -18.02 -5.73 0.85
N GLN A 152 -17.63 -5.66 2.12
CA GLN A 152 -18.51 -5.29 3.22
C GLN A 152 -18.20 -3.88 3.70
N LYS A 153 -19.23 -3.07 3.93
CA LYS A 153 -19.07 -1.83 4.69
C LYS A 153 -19.04 -2.21 6.17
N GLN A 154 -17.96 -1.85 6.86
CA GLN A 154 -17.89 -1.98 8.30
C GLN A 154 -17.95 -0.60 8.93
N ASN A 155 -18.90 -0.40 9.84
CA ASN A 155 -18.88 0.74 10.76
C ASN A 155 -17.96 0.34 11.90
N LEU A 156 -16.75 0.90 11.94
CA LEU A 156 -15.75 0.54 12.95
C LEU A 156 -16.06 1.14 14.33
N TYR A 157 -16.98 2.10 14.40
CA TYR A 157 -17.37 2.79 15.64
C TYR A 157 -18.89 3.00 15.70
N GLU A 158 -19.48 2.98 16.89
CA GLU A 158 -20.94 3.19 17.10
C GLU A 158 -21.47 4.51 16.51
N ASN A 159 -20.61 5.51 16.37
CA ASN A 159 -20.95 6.83 15.80
C ASN A 159 -20.49 7.01 14.34
N ASP A 160 -19.98 5.96 13.69
CA ASP A 160 -19.60 6.00 12.27
C ASP A 160 -20.84 5.72 11.41
N SER A 161 -21.75 6.70 11.37
CA SER A 161 -23.01 6.62 10.62
C SER A 161 -22.82 6.61 9.10
N GLU A 162 -21.61 6.90 8.60
CA GLU A 162 -21.30 6.93 7.16
C GLU A 162 -20.52 5.71 6.66
N GLY A 163 -19.98 4.86 7.55
CA GLY A 163 -19.37 3.58 7.19
C GLY A 163 -18.32 3.73 6.10
N ASN A 164 -17.30 4.55 6.35
CA ASN A 164 -16.29 4.90 5.34
C ASN A 164 -15.23 3.81 5.13
N SER A 165 -15.17 2.79 5.99
CA SER A 165 -14.30 1.62 5.80
C SER A 165 -15.01 0.49 5.06
N LYS A 166 -14.53 0.21 3.84
CA LYS A 166 -14.84 -1.03 3.11
C LYS A 166 -13.79 -2.09 3.41
N ILE A 167 -14.23 -3.25 3.86
CA ILE A 167 -13.39 -4.44 4.02
C ILE A 167 -13.66 -5.39 2.87
N ILE A 168 -12.57 -5.91 2.31
CA ILE A 168 -12.59 -6.97 1.30
C ILE A 168 -12.40 -8.30 2.01
N ASP A 169 -13.22 -9.28 1.69
CA ASP A 169 -13.02 -10.67 2.05
C ASP A 169 -13.11 -11.58 0.83
N PHE A 170 -12.35 -12.67 0.84
CA PHE A 170 -12.37 -13.70 -0.19
C PHE A 170 -12.96 -14.97 0.41
N LEU A 171 -13.96 -15.55 -0.25
CA LEU A 171 -14.63 -16.78 0.18
C LEU A 171 -14.65 -17.78 -0.96
N GLY A 172 -14.42 -19.06 -0.67
CA GLY A 172 -14.58 -20.12 -1.67
C GLY A 172 -13.64 -21.30 -1.51
N ALA A 173 -13.82 -22.30 -2.36
CA ALA A 173 -13.09 -23.56 -2.26
C ALA A 173 -11.57 -23.40 -2.46
N GLY A 174 -11.12 -22.53 -3.36
CA GLY A 174 -9.68 -22.30 -3.55
C GLY A 174 -9.06 -21.38 -2.50
N ILE A 175 -9.87 -20.54 -1.83
CA ILE A 175 -9.43 -19.84 -0.61
C ILE A 175 -9.19 -20.84 0.52
N ASP A 176 -10.15 -21.73 0.75
CA ASP A 176 -10.01 -22.77 1.76
C ASP A 176 -8.83 -23.72 1.46
N LEU A 177 -8.52 -23.97 0.19
CA LEU A 177 -7.38 -24.79 -0.23
C LEU A 177 -6.07 -24.23 0.35
N GLY A 178 -5.86 -22.91 0.25
CA GLY A 178 -4.67 -22.26 0.81
C GLY A 178 -4.52 -22.51 2.30
N PHE A 179 -5.59 -22.30 3.07
CA PHE A 179 -5.59 -22.56 4.52
C PHE A 179 -5.40 -24.03 4.87
N ARG A 180 -5.83 -24.96 4.01
CA ARG A 180 -5.61 -26.41 4.18
C ARG A 180 -4.19 -26.82 3.82
N LEU A 181 -3.56 -26.16 2.85
CA LEU A 181 -2.15 -26.44 2.51
C LEU A 181 -1.20 -25.92 3.58
N ARG A 182 -1.56 -24.86 4.30
CA ARG A 182 -0.79 -24.35 5.46
C ARG A 182 -0.52 -25.41 6.51
N SER A 183 -1.42 -26.38 6.72
CA SER A 183 -1.19 -27.45 7.71
C SER A 183 -0.13 -28.47 7.26
N GLU A 184 0.23 -28.48 5.97
CA GLU A 184 1.17 -29.44 5.39
C GLU A 184 2.60 -28.91 5.28
N THR A 185 2.82 -27.61 5.57
CA THR A 185 4.14 -26.96 5.55
C THR A 185 4.83 -26.99 6.93
N GLN A 186 6.17 -26.84 6.93
CA GLN A 186 7.07 -26.96 8.09
C GLN A 186 8.01 -25.75 8.18
N LYS A 187 8.90 -25.70 9.18
CA LYS A 187 9.76 -24.53 9.41
C LYS A 187 10.62 -24.28 8.18
N ASN A 188 10.77 -23.01 7.82
CA ASN A 188 11.62 -22.61 6.69
C ASN A 188 11.26 -23.31 5.36
N GLN A 189 9.98 -23.66 5.17
CA GLN A 189 9.49 -24.26 3.93
C GLN A 189 8.38 -23.41 3.32
N LEU A 190 8.32 -23.41 1.98
CA LEU A 190 7.21 -22.86 1.22
C LEU A 190 6.48 -24.00 0.51
N VAL A 191 5.18 -24.12 0.76
CA VAL A 191 4.30 -25.00 -0.02
C VAL A 191 3.56 -24.17 -1.08
N VAL A 192 3.45 -24.72 -2.28
CA VAL A 192 2.85 -24.05 -3.44
C VAL A 192 1.69 -24.88 -3.98
N SER A 193 0.58 -24.24 -4.34
CA SER A 193 -0.57 -24.95 -4.92
C SER A 193 -0.22 -25.59 -6.28
N ALA A 194 -0.82 -26.73 -6.56
CA ALA A 194 -0.69 -27.43 -7.84
C ALA A 194 -1.21 -26.58 -9.01
N GLU A 195 -2.29 -25.82 -8.79
CA GLU A 195 -2.87 -24.90 -9.76
C GLU A 195 -1.84 -23.86 -10.23
N LEU A 196 -1.07 -23.29 -9.29
CA LEU A 196 -0.02 -22.33 -9.61
C LEU A 196 1.15 -22.98 -10.36
N VAL A 197 1.60 -24.15 -9.91
CA VAL A 197 2.67 -24.89 -10.59
C VAL A 197 2.26 -25.27 -12.01
N TYR A 198 1.01 -25.69 -12.21
CA TYR A 198 0.44 -25.95 -13.54
C TYR A 198 0.49 -24.69 -14.42
N LEU A 199 0.05 -23.54 -13.89
CA LEU A 199 0.08 -22.29 -14.61
C LEU A 199 1.50 -21.88 -15.01
N ILE A 200 2.47 -22.03 -14.11
CA ILE A 200 3.89 -21.77 -14.37
C ILE A 200 4.41 -22.65 -15.52
N ILE A 201 4.11 -23.95 -15.51
CA ILE A 201 4.47 -24.88 -16.59
C ILE A 201 3.83 -24.46 -17.92
N LYS A 202 2.55 -24.05 -17.91
CA LYS A 202 1.85 -23.61 -19.12
C LYS A 202 2.38 -22.30 -19.68
N VAL A 203 2.75 -21.36 -18.81
CA VAL A 203 3.40 -20.11 -19.21
C VAL A 203 4.75 -20.43 -19.85
N GLU A 204 5.57 -21.28 -19.24
CA GLU A 204 6.82 -21.73 -19.83
C GLU A 204 6.59 -22.34 -21.21
N GLN A 205 5.64 -23.27 -21.37
CA GLN A 205 5.38 -23.89 -22.67
C GLN A 205 4.99 -22.87 -23.76
N LYS A 206 4.22 -21.83 -23.40
CA LYS A 206 3.79 -20.79 -24.36
C LYS A 206 4.88 -19.77 -24.63
N GLU A 207 5.57 -19.30 -23.60
CA GLU A 207 6.59 -18.24 -23.69
C GLU A 207 7.97 -18.78 -24.08
N HIS A 208 8.31 -20.04 -23.80
CA HIS A 208 9.54 -20.69 -24.27
C HIS A 208 9.62 -20.67 -25.79
N LEU A 209 8.48 -20.89 -26.47
CA LEU A 209 8.38 -20.82 -27.92
C LEU A 209 8.67 -19.41 -28.50
N VAL A 210 8.50 -18.36 -27.69
CA VAL A 210 8.59 -16.96 -28.13
C VAL A 210 9.87 -16.26 -27.63
N LYS A 211 10.31 -16.57 -26.41
CA LYS A 211 11.35 -15.83 -25.66
C LYS A 211 12.45 -16.73 -25.07
N GLY A 212 12.37 -18.05 -25.23
CA GLY A 212 13.36 -18.98 -24.67
C GLY A 212 13.37 -19.07 -23.14
N LEU A 213 12.25 -18.73 -22.49
CA LEU A 213 12.09 -18.85 -21.04
C LEU A 213 12.21 -20.31 -20.61
N SER A 214 13.14 -20.61 -19.68
CA SER A 214 13.30 -21.95 -19.09
C SER A 214 13.22 -21.85 -17.57
N ILE A 215 12.42 -22.72 -16.99
CA ILE A 215 12.19 -22.78 -15.54
C ILE A 215 12.90 -24.00 -14.98
N ASP A 216 13.68 -23.79 -13.91
CA ASP A 216 14.26 -24.89 -13.17
C ASP A 216 13.19 -25.60 -12.32
N LYS A 217 12.64 -26.67 -12.90
CA LYS A 217 11.63 -27.51 -12.25
C LYS A 217 12.19 -28.28 -11.05
N SER A 218 13.51 -28.37 -10.90
CA SER A 218 14.12 -29.07 -9.75
C SER A 218 13.87 -28.35 -8.43
N GLU A 219 13.51 -27.06 -8.48
CA GLU A 219 13.09 -26.23 -7.34
C GLU A 219 11.77 -26.71 -6.70
N TYR A 220 11.00 -27.57 -7.38
CA TYR A 220 9.71 -28.09 -6.90
C TYR A 220 9.80 -29.59 -6.57
N LYS A 221 9.31 -29.98 -5.39
CA LYS A 221 9.26 -31.38 -4.97
C LYS A 221 7.88 -31.76 -4.44
N ILE A 222 7.38 -32.90 -4.89
CA ILE A 222 6.14 -33.48 -4.38
C ILE A 222 6.49 -34.31 -3.16
N SER A 223 5.95 -33.97 -1.99
CA SER A 223 6.11 -34.79 -0.79
C SER A 223 5.16 -35.99 -0.81
N GLU A 224 3.87 -35.69 -0.80
CA GLU A 224 2.81 -36.69 -0.75
C GLU A 224 1.58 -36.24 -1.54
N THR A 225 0.59 -37.12 -1.61
CA THR A 225 -0.76 -36.80 -2.11
C THR A 225 -1.75 -37.10 -0.99
N LYS A 226 -2.48 -36.09 -0.55
CA LYS A 226 -3.32 -36.16 0.66
C LYS A 226 -4.72 -35.67 0.36
N THR A 227 -5.73 -36.32 0.95
CA THR A 227 -7.10 -35.82 0.88
C THR A 227 -7.24 -34.60 1.77
N LEU A 228 -7.53 -33.44 1.16
CA LEU A 228 -7.84 -32.21 1.87
C LEU A 228 -9.36 -32.05 1.95
N LYS A 229 -9.88 -31.83 3.16
CA LYS A 229 -11.34 -31.72 3.41
C LYS A 229 -11.95 -30.69 2.45
N GLY A 230 -13.04 -31.05 1.77
CA GLY A 230 -13.76 -30.12 0.89
C GLY A 230 -13.02 -29.72 -0.40
N ILE A 231 -11.86 -30.30 -0.69
CA ILE A 231 -11.10 -30.07 -1.92
C ILE A 231 -11.31 -31.25 -2.86
N TRP A 232 -11.56 -30.95 -4.14
CA TRP A 232 -11.65 -31.91 -5.25
C TRP A 232 -12.52 -33.14 -4.95
N TYR A 233 -13.65 -32.96 -4.23
CA TYR A 233 -14.53 -34.06 -3.82
C TYR A 233 -13.80 -35.18 -3.07
N SER A 234 -12.83 -34.80 -2.22
CA SER A 234 -11.97 -35.70 -1.44
C SER A 234 -10.96 -36.51 -2.27
N ARG A 235 -10.77 -36.20 -3.56
CA ARG A 235 -9.66 -36.76 -4.34
C ARG A 235 -8.33 -36.26 -3.77
N PRO A 236 -7.27 -37.10 -3.78
CA PRO A 236 -5.96 -36.71 -3.24
C PRO A 236 -5.39 -35.48 -3.95
N TYR A 237 -4.96 -34.50 -3.17
CA TYR A 237 -4.30 -33.29 -3.62
C TYR A 237 -2.79 -33.40 -3.42
N PRO A 238 -1.95 -33.04 -4.41
CA PRO A 238 -0.50 -33.12 -4.27
C PRO A 238 0.08 -31.98 -3.44
N VAL A 239 0.88 -32.32 -2.43
CA VAL A 239 1.57 -31.35 -1.57
C VAL A 239 2.94 -31.06 -2.17
N ILE A 240 3.08 -29.88 -2.79
CA ILE A 240 4.27 -29.46 -3.52
C ILE A 240 5.05 -28.43 -2.69
N PHE A 241 6.30 -28.74 -2.41
CA PHE A 241 7.24 -27.83 -1.76
C PHE A 241 8.06 -27.09 -2.82
N TYR A 242 8.42 -25.85 -2.49
CA TYR A 242 9.34 -25.03 -3.25
C TYR A 242 10.56 -24.68 -2.42
N ARG A 243 11.75 -24.79 -3.03
CA ARG A 243 13.01 -24.22 -2.55
C ARG A 243 13.88 -23.83 -3.74
N ASP A 244 14.64 -22.77 -3.55
CA ASP A 244 15.72 -22.37 -4.47
C ASP A 244 16.86 -23.41 -4.51
N ASP A 245 17.14 -24.04 -3.38
CA ASP A 245 18.13 -25.11 -3.26
C ASP A 245 17.63 -26.28 -2.39
N TRP A 246 17.76 -27.48 -2.95
CA TRP A 246 17.43 -28.77 -2.33
C TRP A 246 18.68 -29.53 -1.84
N GLY A 247 19.78 -28.83 -1.57
CA GLY A 247 21.04 -29.39 -1.08
C GLY A 247 20.93 -30.18 0.24
N ASN A 248 22.08 -30.53 0.83
CA ASN A 248 22.15 -31.60 1.84
C ASN A 248 21.46 -31.32 3.20
N SER A 249 21.01 -30.08 3.47
CA SER A 249 20.42 -29.67 4.75
C SER A 249 19.15 -28.83 4.56
N VAL A 250 18.15 -29.42 3.91
CA VAL A 250 16.85 -28.78 3.63
C VAL A 250 16.01 -28.59 4.90
N PHE A 251 16.12 -29.54 5.82
CA PHE A 251 15.39 -29.57 7.08
C PHE A 251 16.34 -29.23 8.23
N GLU A 252 15.84 -28.52 9.23
CA GLU A 252 16.57 -28.34 10.49
C GLU A 252 16.72 -29.69 11.22
N TYR A 253 17.69 -29.80 12.12
CA TYR A 253 18.03 -31.07 12.79
C TYR A 253 16.88 -31.66 13.63
N ASP A 254 15.92 -30.81 14.04
CA ASP A 254 14.77 -31.16 14.87
C ASP A 254 13.47 -31.29 14.07
N GLU A 255 13.53 -31.21 12.74
CA GLU A 255 12.39 -31.36 11.86
C GLU A 255 12.14 -32.81 11.43
N VAL A 256 10.87 -33.12 11.18
CA VAL A 256 10.48 -34.39 10.58
C VAL A 256 10.83 -34.35 9.09
N ILE A 257 11.88 -35.08 8.71
CA ILE A 257 12.30 -35.23 7.32
C ILE A 257 11.13 -35.76 6.49
N LYS A 258 10.75 -35.02 5.46
CA LYS A 258 9.79 -35.50 4.46
C LYS A 258 10.49 -36.26 3.35
N GLU A 259 9.93 -37.40 2.98
CA GLU A 259 10.28 -38.08 1.74
C GLU A 259 9.64 -37.37 0.55
N PHE A 260 10.41 -37.21 -0.52
CA PHE A 260 9.93 -36.60 -1.76
C PHE A 260 9.82 -37.66 -2.85
N LYS A 261 8.72 -37.62 -3.59
CA LYS A 261 8.51 -38.46 -4.76
C LYS A 261 9.52 -38.12 -5.85
N THR A 262 9.90 -39.14 -6.62
CA THR A 262 10.80 -39.01 -7.78
C THR A 262 10.08 -38.55 -9.05
N ASP A 263 8.76 -38.39 -8.99
CA ASP A 263 7.95 -37.87 -10.11
C ASP A 263 8.45 -36.49 -10.55
N LYS A 264 8.58 -36.31 -11.87
CA LYS A 264 8.87 -35.01 -12.48
C LYS A 264 7.64 -34.12 -12.40
N ILE A 265 7.80 -32.90 -11.88
CA ILE A 265 6.68 -31.99 -11.62
C ILE A 265 5.94 -31.61 -12.92
N GLU A 266 6.69 -31.44 -14.01
CA GLU A 266 6.21 -31.05 -15.33
C GLU A 266 5.40 -32.15 -16.05
N GLU A 267 5.51 -33.40 -15.59
CA GLU A 267 4.71 -34.53 -16.08
C GLU A 267 3.56 -34.83 -15.11
N PHE A 268 3.85 -34.82 -13.80
CA PHE A 268 2.90 -35.20 -12.75
C PHE A 268 1.75 -34.21 -12.62
N VAL A 269 2.04 -32.91 -12.52
CA VAL A 269 1.02 -31.90 -12.25
C VAL A 269 0.03 -31.78 -13.41
N PRO A 270 0.46 -31.69 -14.69
CA PRO A 270 -0.48 -31.68 -15.80
C PRO A 270 -1.36 -32.93 -15.88
N ARG A 271 -0.79 -34.11 -15.59
CA ARG A 271 -1.54 -35.37 -15.54
C ARG A 271 -2.64 -35.35 -14.47
N VAL A 272 -2.34 -34.86 -13.27
CA VAL A 272 -3.34 -34.73 -12.18
C VAL A 272 -4.55 -33.91 -12.64
N PHE A 273 -4.33 -32.77 -13.29
CA PHE A 273 -5.45 -31.93 -13.74
C PHE A 273 -6.20 -32.51 -14.94
N ALA A 274 -5.52 -33.22 -15.84
CA ALA A 274 -6.18 -33.98 -16.90
C ALA A 274 -7.08 -35.09 -16.34
N ASP A 275 -6.59 -35.85 -15.36
CA ASP A 275 -7.35 -36.92 -14.69
C ASP A 275 -8.53 -36.39 -13.85
N LEU A 276 -8.48 -35.11 -13.46
CA LEU A 276 -9.57 -34.40 -12.80
C LEU A 276 -10.56 -33.75 -13.78
N GLY A 277 -10.22 -33.67 -15.07
CA GLY A 277 -10.96 -32.89 -16.05
C GLY A 277 -10.98 -31.39 -15.75
N ARG A 278 -9.96 -30.87 -15.06
CA ARG A 278 -9.83 -29.45 -14.66
C ARG A 278 -8.73 -28.70 -15.42
N ASP A 279 -8.04 -29.36 -16.33
CA ASP A 279 -7.01 -28.79 -17.19
C ASP A 279 -7.53 -27.61 -18.03
N LYS A 280 -8.70 -27.76 -18.66
CA LYS A 280 -9.32 -26.68 -19.44
C LYS A 280 -9.65 -25.44 -18.61
N VAL A 281 -10.15 -25.67 -17.39
CA VAL A 281 -10.49 -24.62 -16.42
C VAL A 281 -9.24 -23.82 -16.03
N LEU A 282 -8.10 -24.49 -15.85
CA LEU A 282 -6.83 -23.80 -15.57
C LEU A 282 -6.21 -23.16 -16.80
N ASP A 283 -6.40 -23.73 -17.99
CA ASP A 283 -5.95 -23.10 -19.24
C ASP A 283 -6.66 -21.75 -19.48
N GLU A 284 -7.90 -21.58 -19.02
CA GLU A 284 -8.64 -20.31 -19.05
C GLU A 284 -8.02 -19.23 -18.16
N PHE A 285 -7.27 -19.57 -17.10
CA PHE A 285 -6.62 -18.57 -16.24
C PHE A 285 -5.73 -17.66 -17.06
N LEU A 286 -5.03 -18.19 -18.06
CA LEU A 286 -4.15 -17.40 -18.94
C LEU A 286 -4.92 -16.34 -19.72
N ASN A 287 -6.12 -16.65 -20.19
CA ASN A 287 -6.96 -15.70 -20.91
C ASN A 287 -7.52 -14.63 -19.95
N ILE A 288 -7.96 -15.04 -18.76
CA ILE A 288 -8.45 -14.11 -17.74
C ILE A 288 -7.34 -13.14 -17.31
N ILE A 289 -6.11 -13.62 -17.10
CA ILE A 289 -4.95 -12.78 -16.75
C ILE A 289 -4.63 -11.79 -17.89
N LYS A 290 -4.65 -12.25 -19.14
CA LYS A 290 -4.44 -11.43 -20.34
C LYS A 290 -5.42 -10.28 -20.47
N GLU A 291 -6.68 -10.53 -20.11
CA GLU A 291 -7.77 -9.56 -20.19
C GLU A 291 -7.89 -8.69 -18.94
N SER A 292 -7.25 -9.08 -17.83
CA SER A 292 -7.27 -8.37 -16.56
C SER A 292 -6.45 -7.09 -16.60
N GLN A 293 -6.93 -6.06 -15.91
CA GLN A 293 -6.23 -4.79 -15.74
C GLN A 293 -5.69 -4.61 -14.33
N THR A 294 -4.62 -3.83 -14.18
CA THR A 294 -4.05 -3.52 -12.88
C THR A 294 -5.06 -2.71 -12.06
N ILE A 295 -5.40 -3.22 -10.89
CA ILE A 295 -6.18 -2.47 -9.91
C ILE A 295 -5.21 -1.80 -8.96
N LYS A 296 -5.22 -0.47 -8.90
CA LYS A 296 -4.52 0.24 -7.83
C LYS A 296 -5.42 0.35 -6.61
N LYS A 297 -5.00 -0.23 -5.49
CA LYS A 297 -5.53 0.12 -4.16
C LYS A 297 -5.28 1.61 -3.98
N LEU A 298 -6.34 2.42 -4.01
CA LEU A 298 -6.22 3.81 -3.59
C LEU A 298 -5.80 3.77 -2.12
N PRO A 299 -4.69 4.41 -1.72
CA PRO A 299 -4.38 4.50 -0.31
C PRO A 299 -5.61 5.10 0.40
N PRO A 300 -5.96 4.65 1.62
CA PRO A 300 -6.95 5.37 2.41
C PRO A 300 -6.49 6.81 2.40
N THR A 301 -7.31 7.72 1.87
CA THR A 301 -6.90 9.10 1.68
C THR A 301 -6.61 9.62 3.08
N PRO A 302 -5.33 9.83 3.47
CA PRO A 302 -5.09 10.48 4.74
C PRO A 302 -5.83 11.81 4.63
N LEU A 303 -6.47 12.27 5.70
CA LEU A 303 -7.05 13.61 5.71
C LEU A 303 -5.96 14.57 5.22
N ALA A 304 -6.08 15.06 3.99
CA ALA A 304 -5.01 15.79 3.34
C ALA A 304 -5.07 17.21 3.87
N PHE A 305 -4.36 17.48 4.96
CA PHE A 305 -4.21 18.82 5.49
C PHE A 305 -3.23 19.60 4.63
N HIS A 306 -3.70 20.72 4.12
CA HIS A 306 -2.86 21.70 3.46
C HIS A 306 -2.24 22.62 4.51
N VAL A 307 -0.92 22.78 4.49
CA VAL A 307 -0.24 23.66 5.44
C VAL A 307 0.37 24.83 4.70
N VAL A 308 0.19 26.02 5.25
CA VAL A 308 0.64 27.28 4.68
C VAL A 308 1.44 28.05 5.74
N LEU A 309 2.56 28.66 5.35
CA LEU A 309 3.39 29.50 6.21
C LEU A 309 3.54 30.91 5.61
N MET A 310 2.98 31.91 6.29
CA MET A 310 3.11 33.32 5.93
C MET A 310 4.48 33.84 6.37
N HIS A 311 5.30 34.33 5.43
CA HIS A 311 6.62 34.88 5.72
C HIS A 311 6.58 36.40 5.74
N PHE A 312 6.94 36.99 6.87
CA PHE A 312 7.12 38.43 7.04
C PHE A 312 8.59 38.81 6.92
N SER A 313 8.87 40.02 6.43
CA SER A 313 10.20 40.62 6.50
C SER A 313 10.65 40.76 7.96
N ASN A 314 11.95 40.95 8.17
CA ASN A 314 12.52 41.10 9.51
C ASN A 314 11.86 42.27 10.27
N ASP A 315 11.60 43.38 9.58
CA ASP A 315 10.93 44.56 10.15
C ASP A 315 9.38 44.45 10.22
N LEU A 316 8.82 43.32 9.81
CA LEU A 316 7.38 43.03 9.73
C LEU A 316 6.56 43.98 8.84
N LYS A 317 7.21 44.85 8.04
CA LYS A 317 6.53 45.79 7.14
C LYS A 317 6.14 45.18 5.82
N LYS A 318 6.76 44.07 5.43
CA LYS A 318 6.47 43.37 4.18
C LYS A 318 6.06 41.93 4.43
N ILE A 319 5.22 41.41 3.55
CA ILE A 319 4.82 40.01 3.51
C ILE A 319 5.07 39.42 2.12
N LEU A 320 5.48 38.16 2.10
CA LEU A 320 5.81 37.45 0.88
C LEU A 320 4.58 36.78 0.28
N PHE A 321 4.31 37.05 -1.00
CA PHE A 321 3.21 36.47 -1.76
C PHE A 321 3.69 35.64 -2.94
N TYR A 322 2.93 34.59 -3.24
CA TYR A 322 3.15 33.66 -4.36
C TYR A 322 1.99 33.83 -5.35
N LYS A 323 2.27 34.40 -6.52
CA LYS A 323 1.29 34.50 -7.61
C LYS A 323 1.08 33.14 -8.22
N ARG A 324 -0.17 32.67 -8.29
CA ARG A 324 -0.49 31.37 -8.88
C ARG A 324 -0.15 31.36 -10.37
N GLY A 325 0.30 30.22 -10.88
CA GLY A 325 0.60 30.05 -12.31
C GLY A 325 -0.66 29.82 -13.14
N ASP A 326 -0.60 30.06 -14.45
CA ASP A 326 -1.75 29.95 -15.38
C ASP A 326 -2.35 28.54 -15.44
N GLY A 327 -1.56 27.51 -15.09
CA GLY A 327 -2.02 26.11 -14.99
C GLY A 327 -2.77 25.77 -13.69
N LYS A 328 -2.98 26.73 -12.77
CA LYS A 328 -3.73 26.52 -11.52
C LYS A 328 -5.09 27.25 -11.56
N ASN A 329 -6.09 26.68 -10.89
CA ASN A 329 -7.34 27.40 -10.61
C ASN A 329 -7.06 28.70 -9.83
N ASN A 330 -7.82 29.76 -10.14
CA ASN A 330 -7.62 31.12 -9.61
C ASN A 330 -6.19 31.64 -9.87
N SER A 331 -5.71 31.54 -11.11
CA SER A 331 -4.34 31.95 -11.51
C SER A 331 -4.07 33.45 -11.35
N ASP A 332 -5.12 34.26 -11.26
CA ASP A 332 -5.05 35.68 -10.97
C ASP A 332 -4.79 35.98 -9.49
N LYS A 333 -4.96 35.00 -8.60
CA LYS A 333 -4.80 35.14 -7.15
C LYS A 333 -3.40 34.86 -6.65
N TYR A 334 -3.11 35.40 -5.46
CA TYR A 334 -1.92 35.14 -4.67
C TYR A 334 -2.24 34.26 -3.46
N ASP A 335 -1.29 33.42 -3.07
CA ASP A 335 -1.29 32.68 -1.80
C ASP A 335 0.12 32.73 -1.17
N PHE A 336 0.41 31.87 -0.20
CA PHE A 336 1.67 31.85 0.55
C PHE A 336 2.47 30.57 0.34
N GLY A 337 2.26 29.86 -0.78
CA GLY A 337 2.78 28.51 -0.94
C GLY A 337 1.96 27.48 -0.15
N CYS A 338 2.08 26.19 -0.50
CA CYS A 338 1.29 25.14 0.15
C CYS A 338 2.10 23.85 0.26
N VAL A 339 2.28 23.41 1.50
CA VAL A 339 2.93 22.15 1.85
C VAL A 339 1.87 21.06 1.89
N HIS A 340 2.14 19.97 1.18
CA HIS A 340 1.38 18.73 1.33
C HIS A 340 2.12 17.88 2.35
N LEU A 341 1.50 17.64 3.50
CA LEU A 341 2.10 16.83 4.55
C LEU A 341 2.32 15.40 4.06
N LYS A 342 3.50 14.86 4.38
CA LYS A 342 3.81 13.43 4.17
C LYS A 342 3.55 12.69 5.47
N SER A 343 3.09 11.44 5.36
CA SER A 343 2.97 10.54 6.51
C SER A 343 4.31 10.36 7.22
N ASN A 344 4.29 10.32 8.55
CA ASN A 344 5.46 10.08 9.42
C ASN A 344 6.58 11.13 9.27
N LEU A 345 6.26 12.37 8.92
CA LEU A 345 7.19 13.49 8.93
C LEU A 345 6.67 14.59 9.86
N GLU A 346 7.54 15.12 10.70
CA GLU A 346 7.20 16.25 11.58
C GLU A 346 6.77 17.48 10.76
N LEU A 347 5.85 18.26 11.32
CA LEU A 347 5.29 19.45 10.68
C LEU A 347 6.38 20.48 10.35
N GLU A 348 7.22 20.79 11.32
CA GLU A 348 8.31 21.77 11.17
C GLU A 348 9.31 21.32 10.10
N VAL A 349 9.69 20.04 10.10
CA VAL A 349 10.55 19.46 9.07
C VAL A 349 9.89 19.57 7.68
N SER A 350 8.58 19.36 7.58
CA SER A 350 7.83 19.50 6.33
C SER A 350 7.79 20.94 5.82
N LEU A 351 7.54 21.90 6.72
CA LEU A 351 7.58 23.34 6.43
C LEU A 351 8.97 23.75 5.95
N ASN A 352 10.00 23.44 6.73
CA ASN A 352 11.39 23.80 6.44
C ASN A 352 11.86 23.21 5.11
N ASN A 353 11.56 21.95 4.81
CA ASN A 353 11.92 21.34 3.54
C ASN A 353 11.27 22.03 2.34
N TYR A 354 9.99 22.39 2.43
CA TYR A 354 9.32 23.07 1.33
C TYR A 354 9.84 24.50 1.15
N TYR A 355 9.83 25.29 2.22
CA TYR A 355 10.15 26.71 2.15
C TYR A 355 11.64 26.99 1.98
N LYS A 356 12.54 26.14 2.49
CA LYS A 356 13.98 26.23 2.15
C LYS A 356 14.23 26.08 0.66
N ASN A 357 13.53 25.14 0.01
CA ASN A 357 13.63 24.97 -1.44
C ASN A 357 12.98 26.14 -2.19
N ALA A 358 11.92 26.72 -1.65
CA ALA A 358 11.22 27.85 -2.27
C ALA A 358 11.97 29.18 -2.15
N LEU A 359 12.60 29.42 -0.99
CA LEU A 359 13.20 30.70 -0.61
C LEU A 359 14.73 30.71 -0.70
N GLY A 360 15.36 29.54 -0.85
CA GLY A 360 16.81 29.40 -0.77
C GLY A 360 17.39 29.49 0.65
N THR A 361 16.54 29.70 1.68
CA THR A 361 16.94 29.82 3.08
C THR A 361 15.92 29.17 4.02
N ALA A 362 16.39 28.71 5.18
CA ALA A 362 15.58 28.28 6.32
C ALA A 362 15.77 29.22 7.52
N ASP A 363 16.31 30.42 7.28
CA ASP A 363 16.65 31.39 8.32
C ASP A 363 15.44 32.28 8.64
N TYR A 364 14.49 31.70 9.36
CA TYR A 364 13.28 32.36 9.85
C TYR A 364 12.78 31.70 11.14
N ASP A 365 12.12 32.50 11.96
CA ASP A 365 11.50 32.06 13.20
C ASP A 365 10.01 31.84 12.97
N ILE A 366 9.56 30.59 13.07
CA ILE A 366 8.13 30.26 13.09
C ILE A 366 7.57 30.65 14.45
N LEU A 367 6.36 31.22 14.50
CA LEU A 367 5.68 31.49 15.76
C LEU A 367 5.42 30.19 16.53
N THR A 368 6.01 30.07 17.72
CA THR A 368 5.87 28.91 18.60
C THR A 368 5.23 29.25 19.95
N ASP A 369 4.74 28.23 20.64
CA ASP A 369 4.29 28.33 22.02
C ASP A 369 5.47 28.21 23.02
N SER A 370 5.17 28.25 24.32
CA SER A 370 6.16 28.08 25.39
C SER A 370 6.86 26.72 25.40
N SER A 371 6.34 25.74 24.67
CA SER A 371 6.93 24.41 24.49
C SER A 371 7.69 24.27 23.17
N ASN A 372 7.92 25.39 22.47
CA ASN A 372 8.61 25.45 21.19
C ASN A 372 7.91 24.68 20.06
N HIS A 373 6.58 24.58 20.10
CA HIS A 373 5.79 23.97 19.03
C HIS A 373 5.14 25.04 18.14
N PRO A 374 5.10 24.87 16.80
CA PRO A 374 4.44 25.80 15.88
C PRO A 374 2.96 26.02 16.24
N VAL A 375 2.55 27.28 16.35
CA VAL A 375 1.17 27.65 16.70
C VAL A 375 0.37 27.95 15.44
N PRO A 376 -0.74 27.24 15.17
CA PRO A 376 -1.59 27.55 14.04
C PRO A 376 -2.31 28.89 14.27
N LEU A 377 -2.19 29.78 13.29
CA LEU A 377 -2.84 31.08 13.27
C LEU A 377 -4.35 30.96 13.03
N SER A 378 -4.72 30.11 12.08
CA SER A 378 -6.10 29.93 11.61
C SER A 378 -6.27 28.63 10.83
N ILE A 379 -7.52 28.25 10.62
CA ILE A 379 -7.95 27.10 9.83
C ILE A 379 -8.71 27.62 8.61
N PHE A 380 -8.51 27.01 7.45
CA PHE A 380 -9.32 27.29 6.26
C PHE A 380 -9.84 26.00 5.65
N THR A 381 -10.95 26.11 4.94
CA THR A 381 -11.58 24.99 4.24
C THR A 381 -12.00 25.45 2.84
N TYR A 382 -11.72 24.65 1.82
CA TYR A 382 -12.19 24.91 0.47
C TYR A 382 -12.52 23.62 -0.28
N THR A 383 -13.37 23.71 -1.29
CA THR A 383 -13.71 22.58 -2.17
C THR A 383 -12.81 22.61 -3.40
N ASN A 384 -12.10 21.52 -3.67
CA ASN A 384 -11.25 21.41 -4.87
C ASN A 384 -12.09 21.18 -6.15
N SER A 385 -11.44 21.18 -7.32
CA SER A 385 -12.10 20.98 -8.63
C SER A 385 -12.80 19.63 -8.77
N SER A 386 -12.46 18.66 -7.93
CA SER A 386 -13.07 17.33 -7.90
C SER A 386 -14.27 17.25 -6.94
N GLY A 387 -14.63 18.35 -6.28
CA GLY A 387 -15.73 18.38 -5.30
C GLY A 387 -15.34 17.95 -3.89
N ASN A 388 -14.05 17.68 -3.62
CA ASN A 388 -13.61 17.24 -2.30
C ASN A 388 -13.34 18.45 -1.39
N LEU A 389 -13.80 18.34 -0.14
CA LEU A 389 -13.49 19.29 0.92
C LEU A 389 -12.03 19.11 1.36
N ILE A 390 -11.26 20.20 1.34
CA ILE A 390 -9.86 20.26 1.78
C ILE A 390 -9.78 21.19 2.97
N ASN A 391 -9.19 20.70 4.07
CA ASN A 391 -8.89 21.50 5.26
C ASN A 391 -7.43 21.92 5.25
N GLY A 392 -7.13 23.08 5.82
CA GLY A 392 -5.77 23.56 5.94
C GLY A 392 -5.51 24.41 7.17
N LEU A 393 -4.24 24.47 7.54
CA LEU A 393 -3.71 25.23 8.66
C LEU A 393 -2.80 26.33 8.14
N ILE A 394 -2.92 27.51 8.72
CA ILE A 394 -2.06 28.66 8.44
C ILE A 394 -1.13 28.86 9.63
N PHE A 395 0.15 29.02 9.37
CA PHE A 395 1.19 29.41 10.30
C PHE A 395 1.82 30.71 9.83
N CYS A 396 2.62 31.35 10.68
CA CYS A 396 3.39 32.54 10.32
C CYS A 396 4.82 32.45 10.84
N ALA A 397 5.73 33.08 10.11
CA ALA A 397 7.14 33.20 10.44
C ALA A 397 7.67 34.60 10.12
N ARG A 398 8.71 35.00 10.86
CA ARG A 398 9.51 36.20 10.59
C ARG A 398 10.86 35.77 10.04
N LEU A 399 11.29 36.36 8.92
CA LEU A 399 12.64 36.16 8.42
C LEU A 399 13.65 36.86 9.34
N ASN A 400 14.76 36.19 9.65
CA ASN A 400 15.86 36.80 10.40
C ASN A 400 16.67 37.76 9.52
N LYS A 401 16.66 37.52 8.21
CA LYS A 401 17.22 38.40 7.18
C LYS A 401 16.33 38.41 5.95
N ASP A 402 16.03 39.61 5.46
CA ASP A 402 15.27 39.78 4.22
C ASP A 402 16.00 39.16 3.03
N ILE A 403 15.22 38.58 2.12
CA ILE A 403 15.71 37.87 0.94
C ILE A 403 15.37 38.63 -0.34
N GLU A 404 16.26 38.49 -1.32
CA GLU A 404 16.01 38.89 -2.71
C GLU A 404 15.13 37.85 -3.39
N VAL A 405 14.05 38.30 -4.02
CA VAL A 405 12.99 37.41 -4.55
C VAL A 405 12.98 37.32 -6.08
N ALA A 406 13.77 38.15 -6.77
CA ALA A 406 13.74 38.29 -8.23
C ALA A 406 14.05 36.97 -8.98
N ASP A 407 14.94 36.14 -8.42
CA ASP A 407 15.41 34.90 -9.04
C ASP A 407 14.74 33.64 -8.47
N LEU A 408 13.79 33.79 -7.53
CA LEU A 408 13.12 32.64 -6.92
C LEU A 408 12.06 32.06 -7.87
N SER A 409 12.15 30.75 -8.10
CA SER A 409 11.22 30.01 -8.95
C SER A 409 10.67 28.80 -8.22
N VAL A 410 9.33 28.73 -8.12
CA VAL A 410 8.64 27.62 -7.46
C VAL A 410 7.60 27.06 -8.40
N ARG A 411 7.65 25.74 -8.61
CA ARG A 411 6.74 25.04 -9.51
C ARG A 411 5.27 25.34 -9.17
N GLY A 412 4.53 25.79 -10.19
CA GLY A 412 3.11 26.11 -10.07
C GLY A 412 2.83 27.54 -9.59
N TYR A 413 3.85 28.38 -9.43
CA TYR A 413 3.72 29.81 -9.20
C TYR A 413 4.38 30.58 -10.35
N SER A 414 3.82 31.71 -10.72
CA SER A 414 4.32 32.56 -11.80
C SER A 414 5.25 33.66 -11.31
N LYS A 415 5.14 34.03 -10.02
CA LYS A 415 5.96 35.08 -9.40
C LYS A 415 5.95 34.94 -7.89
N ILE A 416 7.05 35.32 -7.24
CA ILE A 416 7.12 35.57 -5.80
C ILE A 416 7.44 37.06 -5.61
N GLU A 417 6.74 37.74 -4.71
CA GLU A 417 6.95 39.17 -4.48
C GLU A 417 6.69 39.59 -3.04
N TRP A 418 7.43 40.61 -2.60
CA TRP A 418 7.15 41.34 -1.38
C TRP A 418 6.03 42.35 -1.61
N ARG A 419 5.13 42.48 -0.64
CA ARG A 419 4.15 43.56 -0.57
C ARG A 419 4.16 44.22 0.80
N ASP A 420 3.90 45.53 0.82
CA ASP A 420 3.74 46.28 2.05
C ASP A 420 2.50 45.79 2.82
N VAL A 421 2.66 45.53 4.10
CA VAL A 421 1.62 44.94 4.94
C VAL A 421 0.51 45.93 5.23
N ASP A 422 0.83 47.22 5.45
CA ASP A 422 -0.19 48.24 5.73
C ASP A 422 -1.04 48.52 4.48
N GLU A 423 -0.42 48.55 3.29
CA GLU A 423 -1.17 48.65 2.04
C GLU A 423 -2.12 47.47 1.80
N VAL A 424 -1.67 46.25 2.14
CA VAL A 424 -2.49 45.03 2.01
C VAL A 424 -3.64 45.05 3.00
N ILE A 425 -3.39 45.37 4.26
CA ILE A 425 -4.43 45.42 5.32
C ILE A 425 -5.44 46.53 5.06
N GLY A 426 -5.03 47.63 4.41
CA GLY A 426 -5.93 48.72 4.02
C GLY A 426 -6.93 48.39 2.90
N LYS A 427 -6.89 47.19 2.33
CA LYS A 427 -7.70 46.74 1.18
C LYS A 427 -8.41 45.42 1.48
N THR A 428 -9.44 45.09 0.69
CA THR A 428 -10.13 43.80 0.83
C THR A 428 -9.30 42.63 0.27
N ASP A 429 -9.66 41.40 0.61
CA ASP A 429 -9.05 40.21 -0.01
C ASP A 429 -9.18 40.25 -1.54
N GLN A 430 -10.32 40.68 -2.06
CA GLN A 430 -10.58 40.73 -3.50
C GLN A 430 -9.68 41.76 -4.20
N ASP A 431 -9.53 42.95 -3.62
CA ASP A 431 -8.67 44.01 -4.17
C ASP A 431 -7.19 43.59 -4.20
N ASN A 432 -6.76 42.84 -3.19
CA ASN A 432 -5.42 42.28 -3.11
C ASN A 432 -5.24 41.01 -3.97
N LYS A 433 -6.33 40.50 -4.56
CA LYS A 433 -6.42 39.21 -5.27
C LYS A 433 -6.01 38.02 -4.39
N LEU A 434 -6.51 37.96 -3.17
CA LEU A 434 -6.26 36.92 -2.19
C LEU A 434 -7.46 35.97 -2.03
N PHE A 435 -7.22 34.89 -1.29
CA PHE A 435 -8.29 34.02 -0.81
C PHE A 435 -8.98 34.66 0.39
N GLU A 436 -10.26 34.35 0.56
CA GLU A 436 -11.07 34.90 1.66
C GLU A 436 -10.42 34.65 3.02
N GLY A 437 -10.40 35.68 3.86
CA GLY A 437 -9.80 35.66 5.20
C GLY A 437 -8.29 35.92 5.22
N SER A 438 -7.62 36.06 4.07
CA SER A 438 -6.16 36.25 4.03
C SER A 438 -5.75 37.56 4.70
N VAL A 439 -6.40 38.68 4.40
CA VAL A 439 -6.10 39.99 5.01
C VAL A 439 -6.28 39.95 6.53
N SER A 440 -7.35 39.33 7.02
CA SER A 440 -7.57 39.17 8.47
C SER A 440 -6.48 38.32 9.12
N ASN A 441 -6.04 37.25 8.45
CA ASN A 441 -4.96 36.40 8.94
C ASN A 441 -3.61 37.16 8.93
N ILE A 442 -3.31 37.93 7.88
CA ILE A 442 -2.09 38.76 7.82
C ILE A 442 -2.04 39.74 8.98
N LYS A 443 -3.17 40.43 9.26
CA LYS A 443 -3.27 41.35 10.39
C LYS A 443 -2.98 40.63 11.72
N LYS A 444 -3.66 39.51 11.97
CA LYS A 444 -3.48 38.70 13.18
C LYS A 444 -2.05 38.18 13.33
N ALA A 445 -1.44 37.73 12.23
CA ALA A 445 -0.06 37.23 12.23
C ALA A 445 0.94 38.34 12.62
N ARG A 446 0.79 39.54 12.05
CA ARG A 446 1.66 40.67 12.38
C ARG A 446 1.56 41.05 13.86
N GLU A 447 0.35 41.13 14.41
CA GLU A 447 0.11 41.45 15.82
C GLU A 447 0.77 40.41 16.76
N LEU A 448 0.67 39.12 16.43
CA LEU A 448 1.28 38.05 17.23
C LEU A 448 2.81 38.05 17.14
N LEU A 449 3.37 38.27 15.94
CA LEU A 449 4.83 38.33 15.76
C LEU A 449 5.45 39.55 16.43
N GLN A 450 4.74 40.68 16.49
CA GLN A 450 5.16 41.86 17.25
C GLN A 450 5.24 41.56 18.76
N GLY A 451 4.17 40.99 19.33
CA GLY A 451 4.15 40.64 20.75
C GLY A 451 5.15 39.55 21.15
N PHE A 452 5.49 38.64 20.22
CA PHE A 452 6.52 37.62 20.43
C PHE A 452 7.92 38.23 20.52
N HIS A 453 8.22 39.25 19.72
CA HIS A 453 9.53 39.91 19.72
C HIS A 453 9.76 40.79 20.94
N ASP A 454 8.75 41.57 21.33
CA ASP A 454 8.82 42.45 22.51
C ASP A 454 9.04 41.63 23.81
N GLY A 455 8.54 40.38 23.85
CA GLY A 455 8.79 39.44 24.95
C GLY A 455 10.22 38.90 25.00
N MET A 456 10.86 38.66 23.85
CA MET A 456 12.24 38.15 23.77
C MET A 456 13.32 39.20 24.04
N GLU A 457 13.07 40.49 23.76
CA GLU A 457 14.01 41.58 24.10
C GLU A 457 13.91 42.02 25.58
N SER A 458 12.86 41.58 26.29
CA SER A 458 12.62 41.89 27.71
C SER A 458 13.13 40.82 28.70
N MET A 459 13.70 39.72 28.19
CA MET A 459 14.44 38.69 28.92
C MET A 459 15.94 38.83 28.66
#